data_AF-G8DPM6-F1
#
_entry.id   AF-G8DPM6-F1
#
_cell.length_a   1.000
_cell.length_b   1.000
_cell.length_c   1.000
_cell.angle_alpha   90.00
_cell.angle_beta   90.00
_cell.angle_gamma   90.00
#
_symmetry.space_group_name_H-M   'P 1'
#
loop_
_entity.id
_entity.type
_entity.pdbx_description
1 polymer ?
#
loop_
_entity_poly.entity_id
_entity_poly.type
_entity_poly.pdbx_seq_one_letter_code
_entity_poly.pdbx_strand_id
1 'polypeptide(L)'
;MDTLTTANGRLLEDVLRCHRQWIEGGLDHLRCVLNGETLNEVQLQGIGLHGAILRGTTFLDADLTGADLSEAILEAIDFERAILSGSDLNRAQITDTQFSETWLNSIILSDAKLRGVNFGKAQMRESRCQGVAMDGCKLYRTIMDSSSFHHARLTNCDFSESEFHRAEFYGAHIRACRFRSATGMHANFSTTRFKACDFAKADLSNSKFSRADLGASQFDRAVLTEADFRHADLSGSDFSRSDLSNVHLGGAKLFTADLRAANLTGARELTSSQLAQARTDETTILPNGSRGPYRRSSGAERPVFA
;
A
#
# COMPACT_ATOMS: atom_id res chain seq x y z
N MET A 1 25.93 9.52 23.28
CA MET A 1 25.49 10.65 22.45
C MET A 1 26.65 11.61 22.38
N ASP A 2 27.08 11.97 21.18
CA ASP A 2 27.90 13.17 20.99
C ASP A 2 27.14 14.38 21.53
N THR A 3 27.86 15.38 22.03
CA THR A 3 27.30 16.58 22.67
C THR A 3 26.69 17.51 21.61
N LEU A 4 25.59 17.07 21.00
CA LEU A 4 24.80 17.85 20.07
C LEU A 4 24.04 18.94 20.82
N THR A 5 24.14 20.16 20.31
CA THR A 5 23.44 21.32 20.84
C THR A 5 22.36 21.72 19.84
N THR A 6 21.13 21.90 20.31
CA THR A 6 20.00 22.36 19.50
C THR A 6 20.17 23.82 19.10
N ALA A 7 19.44 24.29 18.09
CA ALA A 7 19.51 25.65 17.56
C ALA A 7 19.26 26.74 18.62
N ASN A 8 18.56 26.40 19.71
CA ASN A 8 18.30 27.28 20.86
C ASN A 8 19.36 27.19 21.98
N GLY A 9 20.49 26.51 21.75
CA GLY A 9 21.62 26.43 22.68
C GLY A 9 21.47 25.41 23.82
N ARG A 10 20.44 24.56 23.80
CA ARG A 10 20.29 23.47 24.79
C ARG A 10 21.01 22.21 24.31
N LEU A 11 21.53 21.42 25.24
CA LEU A 11 22.03 20.09 24.88
C LEU A 11 20.85 19.20 24.49
N LEU A 12 21.00 18.45 23.40
CA LEU A 12 19.98 17.49 22.95
C LEU A 12 19.61 16.50 24.06
N GLU A 13 20.61 16.01 24.80
CA GLU A 13 20.41 15.11 25.93
C GLU A 13 19.49 15.72 27.00
N ASP A 14 19.63 17.00 27.30
CA ASP A 14 18.76 17.68 28.26
C ASP A 14 17.33 17.79 27.74
N VAL A 15 17.15 18.09 26.46
CA VAL A 15 15.82 18.13 25.81
C VAL A 15 15.15 16.77 25.88
N LEU A 16 15.87 15.70 25.55
CA LEU A 16 15.37 14.33 25.60
C LEU A 16 15.07 13.87 27.03
N ARG A 17 15.91 14.23 28.01
CA ARG A 17 15.68 13.94 29.43
C ARG A 17 14.42 14.64 29.94
N CYS A 18 14.24 15.92 29.64
CA CYS A 18 13.02 16.63 30.00
C CYS A 18 11.78 16.00 29.36
N HIS A 19 11.87 15.57 28.10
CA HIS A 19 10.73 14.92 27.44
C HIS A 19 10.36 13.59 28.08
N ARG A 20 11.33 12.77 28.48
CA ARG A 20 11.07 11.52 29.20
C ARG A 20 10.26 11.76 30.47
N GLN A 21 10.65 12.76 31.26
CA GLN A 21 9.94 13.11 32.49
C GLN A 21 8.54 13.68 32.21
N TRP A 22 8.35 14.36 31.08
CA TRP A 22 7.03 14.81 30.64
C TRP A 22 6.11 13.62 30.30
N ILE A 23 6.62 12.59 29.61
CA ILE A 23 5.87 11.35 29.31
C ILE A 23 5.41 10.66 30.61
N GLU A 24 6.26 10.66 31.64
CA GLU A 24 5.99 10.07 32.96
C GLU A 24 4.97 10.89 33.81
N GLY A 25 4.41 11.97 33.26
CA GLY A 25 3.37 12.77 33.91
C GLY A 25 3.91 13.94 34.74
N GLY A 26 5.20 14.29 34.61
CA GLY A 26 5.77 15.44 35.30
C GLY A 26 5.24 16.76 34.73
N LEU A 27 4.46 17.48 35.55
CA LEU A 27 3.75 18.71 35.17
C LEU A 27 4.68 19.89 34.81
N ASP A 28 5.91 19.89 35.30
CA ASP A 28 6.89 20.96 35.09
C ASP A 28 7.86 20.69 33.91
N HIS A 29 7.70 19.56 33.24
CA HIS A 29 8.60 19.15 32.17
C HIS A 29 8.03 19.43 30.78
N LEU A 30 8.93 19.65 29.83
CA LEU A 30 8.57 20.11 28.49
C LEU A 30 8.54 18.93 27.52
N ARG A 31 7.46 18.85 26.74
CA ARG A 31 7.35 18.03 25.52
C ARG A 31 8.52 18.34 24.58
N CYS A 32 9.10 17.31 23.97
CA CYS A 32 10.20 17.47 23.01
C CYS A 32 9.71 18.30 21.80
N VAL A 33 10.43 19.37 21.50
CA VAL A 33 10.23 20.19 20.31
C VAL A 33 11.59 20.37 19.62
N LEU A 34 11.71 19.81 18.41
CA LEU A 34 12.93 19.88 17.59
C LEU A 34 12.56 20.51 16.24
N ASN A 35 12.83 21.81 16.10
CA ASN A 35 12.48 22.56 14.91
C ASN A 35 13.76 23.01 14.19
N GLY A 36 13.93 22.60 12.93
CA GLY A 36 15.07 23.00 12.10
C GLY A 36 16.40 22.44 12.58
N GLU A 37 16.39 21.37 13.37
CA GLU A 37 17.60 20.79 13.94
C GLU A 37 18.31 19.90 12.92
N THR A 38 19.64 19.80 13.02
CA THR A 38 20.44 18.86 12.22
C THR A 38 20.93 17.73 13.12
N LEU A 39 20.27 16.58 13.01
CA LEU A 39 20.49 15.39 13.84
C LEU A 39 20.91 14.20 12.97
N ASN A 40 21.75 14.46 11.97
CA ASN A 40 22.25 13.42 11.07
C ASN A 40 23.20 12.48 11.84
N GLU A 41 23.22 11.20 11.45
CA GLU A 41 24.07 10.13 12.00
C GLU A 41 23.91 9.87 13.51
N VAL A 42 22.93 10.53 14.15
CA VAL A 42 22.69 10.41 15.59
C VAL A 42 22.22 9.00 15.94
N GLN A 43 22.62 8.54 17.12
CA GLN A 43 22.26 7.24 17.68
C GLN A 43 21.16 7.44 18.73
N LEU A 44 19.91 7.12 18.36
CA LEU A 44 18.69 7.32 19.13
C LEU A 44 17.84 6.04 19.20
N GLN A 45 18.49 4.87 19.23
CA GLN A 45 17.79 3.60 19.31
C GLN A 45 16.91 3.53 20.58
N GLY A 46 15.67 3.08 20.42
CA GLY A 46 14.72 2.94 21.53
C GLY A 46 14.33 4.25 22.20
N ILE A 47 14.61 5.42 21.59
CA ILE A 47 14.29 6.70 22.22
C ILE A 47 12.76 6.85 22.37
N GLY A 48 12.33 7.33 23.54
CA GLY A 48 10.95 7.72 23.78
C GLY A 48 10.71 9.15 23.29
N LEU A 49 10.04 9.29 22.16
CA LEU A 49 9.58 10.53 21.53
C LEU A 49 8.05 10.53 21.35
N HIS A 50 7.33 9.83 22.23
CA HIS A 50 5.87 9.78 22.22
C HIS A 50 5.30 11.20 22.25
N GLY A 51 4.46 11.49 21.26
CA GLY A 51 3.87 12.79 21.09
C GLY A 51 4.91 13.87 20.80
N ALA A 52 6.17 13.64 20.47
CA ALA A 52 7.11 14.74 20.21
C ALA A 52 6.66 15.62 19.02
N ILE A 53 7.16 16.86 18.94
CA ILE A 53 6.93 17.75 17.81
C ILE A 53 8.26 17.98 17.10
N LEU A 54 8.34 17.55 15.84
CA LEU A 54 9.53 17.69 15.03
C LEU A 54 9.17 18.34 13.71
N ARG A 55 9.82 19.47 13.39
CA ARG A 55 9.53 20.23 12.16
C ARG A 55 10.81 20.64 11.43
N GLY A 56 10.92 20.34 10.14
CA GLY A 56 12.08 20.78 9.34
C GLY A 56 13.42 20.25 9.84
N THR A 57 13.41 19.20 10.66
CA THR A 57 14.60 18.58 11.26
C THR A 57 15.14 17.52 10.32
N THR A 58 16.46 17.34 10.28
CA THR A 58 17.12 16.30 9.47
C THR A 58 17.68 15.20 10.35
N PHE A 59 17.48 13.95 9.93
CA PHE A 59 17.94 12.71 10.55
C PHE A 59 18.63 11.83 9.50
N LEU A 60 19.37 12.43 8.57
CA LEU A 60 20.06 11.69 7.51
C LEU A 60 21.01 10.66 8.14
N ASP A 61 20.92 9.42 7.69
CA ASP A 61 21.77 8.32 8.17
C ASP A 61 21.70 8.08 9.70
N ALA A 62 20.67 8.61 10.39
CA ALA A 62 20.47 8.41 11.82
C ALA A 62 19.90 7.02 12.14
N ASP A 63 20.17 6.52 13.34
CA ASP A 63 19.58 5.28 13.83
C ASP A 63 18.55 5.56 14.93
N LEU A 64 17.28 5.38 14.59
CA LEU A 64 16.14 5.45 15.49
C LEU A 64 15.44 4.09 15.60
N THR A 65 16.16 2.98 15.44
CA THR A 65 15.63 1.62 15.56
C THR A 65 14.83 1.46 16.86
N GLY A 66 13.58 1.01 16.75
CA GLY A 66 12.70 0.79 17.90
C GLY A 66 12.30 2.04 18.66
N ALA A 67 12.52 3.25 18.11
CA ALA A 67 12.07 4.49 18.73
C ALA A 67 10.53 4.54 18.84
N ASP A 68 10.04 5.13 19.92
CA ASP A 68 8.62 5.44 20.08
C ASP A 68 8.37 6.87 19.60
N LEU A 69 7.74 7.01 18.44
CA LEU A 69 7.26 8.25 17.82
C LEU A 69 5.72 8.23 17.72
N SER A 70 5.06 7.40 18.54
CA SER A 70 3.60 7.30 18.53
C SER A 70 2.98 8.65 18.90
N GLU A 71 1.89 9.04 18.24
CA GLU A 71 1.21 10.34 18.40
C GLU A 71 2.09 11.59 18.11
N ALA A 72 3.31 11.41 17.59
CA ALA A 72 4.18 12.52 17.25
C ALA A 72 3.63 13.35 16.08
N ILE A 73 4.04 14.61 16.03
CA ILE A 73 3.80 15.52 14.90
C ILE A 73 5.12 15.67 14.14
N LEU A 74 5.15 15.13 12.93
CA LEU A 74 6.31 15.11 12.06
C LEU A 74 6.00 15.92 10.80
N GLU A 75 6.67 17.06 10.63
CA GLU A 75 6.41 17.97 9.51
C GLU A 75 7.69 18.32 8.77
N ALA A 76 7.72 18.07 7.46
CA ALA A 76 8.87 18.38 6.60
C ALA A 76 10.21 17.83 7.16
N ILE A 77 10.18 16.63 7.74
CA ILE A 77 11.38 15.97 8.26
C ILE A 77 12.09 15.23 7.14
N ASP A 78 13.42 15.15 7.23
CA ASP A 78 14.22 14.32 6.35
C ASP A 78 14.80 13.11 7.09
N PHE A 79 14.31 11.91 6.78
CA PHE A 79 14.81 10.61 7.26
C PHE A 79 15.49 9.82 6.12
N GLU A 80 15.96 10.47 5.06
CA GLU A 80 16.62 9.76 3.96
C GLU A 80 17.79 8.90 4.49
N ARG A 81 17.78 7.61 4.13
CA ARG A 81 18.73 6.59 4.61
C ARG A 81 18.81 6.43 6.14
N ALA A 82 17.85 6.92 6.91
CA ALA A 82 17.78 6.62 8.34
C ALA A 82 17.36 5.16 8.58
N ILE A 83 17.60 4.65 9.79
CA ILE A 83 17.08 3.35 10.26
C ILE A 83 15.97 3.62 11.28
N LEU A 84 14.74 3.24 10.95
CA LEU A 84 13.58 3.26 11.87
C LEU A 84 12.89 1.89 11.91
N SER A 85 13.68 0.82 11.78
CA SER A 85 13.12 -0.53 11.82
C SER A 85 12.55 -0.83 13.20
N GLY A 86 11.33 -1.37 13.23
CA GLY A 86 10.59 -1.66 14.47
C GLY A 86 10.10 -0.44 15.25
N SER A 87 10.28 0.78 14.75
CA SER A 87 9.84 2.00 15.44
C SER A 87 8.32 2.13 15.42
N ASP A 88 7.76 2.77 16.45
CA ASP A 88 6.33 2.99 16.59
C ASP A 88 5.95 4.42 16.15
N LEU A 89 5.13 4.56 15.11
CA LEU A 89 4.51 5.81 14.66
C LEU A 89 2.97 5.70 14.67
N ASN A 90 2.42 4.85 15.54
CA ASN A 90 0.98 4.71 15.73
C ASN A 90 0.36 6.08 15.98
N ARG A 91 -0.73 6.37 15.25
CA ARG A 91 -1.49 7.63 15.36
C ARG A 91 -0.68 8.91 15.15
N ALA A 92 0.55 8.81 14.66
CA ALA A 92 1.36 9.98 14.35
C ALA A 92 0.72 10.79 13.22
N GLN A 93 0.99 12.09 13.22
CA GLN A 93 0.61 13.02 12.15
C GLN A 93 1.87 13.38 11.37
N ILE A 94 1.96 12.91 10.13
CA ILE A 94 3.16 13.01 9.29
C ILE A 94 2.79 13.77 8.02
N THR A 95 3.44 14.91 7.81
CA THR A 95 3.16 15.78 6.64
C THR A 95 4.45 16.16 5.94
N ASP A 96 4.49 15.94 4.62
CA ASP A 96 5.57 16.35 3.73
C ASP A 96 6.99 15.85 4.13
N THR A 97 7.03 14.76 4.90
CA THR A 97 8.27 14.10 5.38
C THR A 97 8.87 13.17 4.31
N GLN A 98 10.20 13.12 4.26
CA GLN A 98 10.96 12.22 3.39
C GLN A 98 11.41 10.97 4.17
N PHE A 99 11.00 9.80 3.68
CA PHE A 99 11.47 8.47 4.07
C PHE A 99 12.05 7.73 2.86
N SER A 100 12.66 8.46 1.92
CA SER A 100 13.22 7.82 0.72
C SER A 100 14.44 7.01 1.09
N GLU A 101 14.55 5.79 0.56
CA GLU A 101 15.69 4.89 0.81
C GLU A 101 15.92 4.55 2.31
N THR A 102 14.90 4.75 3.15
CA THR A 102 14.94 4.50 4.60
C THR A 102 14.67 3.03 4.94
N TRP A 103 15.27 2.53 6.04
CA TRP A 103 14.99 1.20 6.57
C TRP A 103 13.88 1.24 7.63
N LEU A 104 12.69 0.79 7.25
CA LEU A 104 11.44 0.84 8.01
C LEU A 104 10.83 -0.56 8.20
N ASN A 105 11.65 -1.62 8.20
CA ASN A 105 11.13 -2.97 8.36
C ASN A 105 10.44 -3.11 9.73
N SER A 106 9.27 -3.75 9.74
CA SER A 106 8.42 -3.93 10.92
C SER A 106 7.96 -2.62 11.58
N ILE A 107 8.00 -1.49 10.87
CA ILE A 107 7.52 -0.21 11.38
C ILE A 107 6.02 -0.27 11.66
N ILE A 108 5.59 0.48 12.68
CA ILE A 108 4.18 0.54 13.08
C ILE A 108 3.62 1.92 12.71
N LEU A 109 2.60 1.96 11.87
CA LEU A 109 1.92 3.16 11.36
C LEU A 109 0.39 3.05 11.56
N SER A 110 -0.07 2.21 12.49
CA SER A 110 -1.49 1.96 12.66
C SER A 110 -2.22 3.25 13.05
N ASP A 111 -3.33 3.52 12.39
CA ASP A 111 -4.16 4.72 12.57
C ASP A 111 -3.40 6.06 12.39
N ALA A 112 -2.20 6.04 11.81
CA ALA A 112 -1.43 7.25 11.52
C ALA A 112 -2.06 8.04 10.35
N LYS A 113 -1.82 9.35 10.32
CA LYS A 113 -2.26 10.25 9.25
C LYS A 113 -1.05 10.76 8.49
N LEU A 114 -0.96 10.39 7.22
CA LEU A 114 0.15 10.74 6.34
C LEU A 114 -0.36 11.56 5.16
N ARG A 115 0.27 12.72 4.93
CA ARG A 115 -0.02 13.59 3.80
C ARG A 115 1.26 13.96 3.06
N GLY A 116 1.32 13.70 1.76
CA GLY A 116 2.48 14.09 0.93
C GLY A 116 3.80 13.39 1.31
N VAL A 117 3.74 12.31 2.09
CA VAL A 117 4.93 11.61 2.59
C VAL A 117 5.57 10.80 1.46
N ASN A 118 6.90 10.82 1.40
CA ASN A 118 7.67 10.14 0.36
C ASN A 118 8.45 8.94 0.90
N PHE A 119 7.98 7.74 0.63
CA PHE A 119 8.64 6.47 0.93
C PHE A 119 9.44 5.92 -0.25
N GLY A 120 9.75 6.69 -1.30
CA GLY A 120 10.39 6.17 -2.51
C GLY A 120 11.58 5.24 -2.23
N LYS A 121 11.52 4.00 -2.72
CA LYS A 121 12.54 2.96 -2.49
C LYS A 121 12.78 2.52 -1.04
N ALA A 122 11.93 2.91 -0.09
CA ALA A 122 12.03 2.50 1.30
C ALA A 122 11.82 1.00 1.48
N GLN A 123 12.43 0.45 2.53
CA GLN A 123 12.28 -0.94 2.94
C GLN A 123 11.30 -1.02 4.10
N MET A 124 10.07 -1.49 3.84
CA MET A 124 8.95 -1.51 4.78
C MET A 124 8.37 -2.92 4.96
N ARG A 125 9.20 -3.98 4.89
CA ARG A 125 8.71 -5.36 5.03
C ARG A 125 8.06 -5.55 6.39
N GLU A 126 6.99 -6.34 6.43
CA GLU A 126 6.26 -6.66 7.68
C GLU A 126 5.74 -5.43 8.44
N SER A 127 5.55 -4.31 7.74
CA SER A 127 5.03 -3.09 8.36
C SER A 127 3.55 -3.22 8.73
N ARG A 128 3.17 -2.54 9.81
CA ARG A 128 1.79 -2.51 10.32
C ARG A 128 1.15 -1.17 10.01
N CYS A 129 0.35 -1.13 8.97
CA CYS A 129 -0.33 0.06 8.47
C CYS A 129 -1.88 -0.08 8.56
N GLN A 130 -2.38 -0.82 9.55
CA GLN A 130 -3.83 -0.97 9.78
C GLN A 130 -4.48 0.39 9.98
N GLY A 131 -5.59 0.66 9.28
CA GLY A 131 -6.40 1.86 9.52
C GLY A 131 -5.70 3.17 9.16
N VAL A 132 -4.50 3.10 8.60
CA VAL A 132 -3.72 4.27 8.19
C VAL A 132 -4.50 5.12 7.19
N ALA A 133 -4.38 6.44 7.30
CA ALA A 133 -4.89 7.38 6.32
C ALA A 133 -3.72 7.98 5.54
N MET A 134 -3.62 7.69 4.24
CA MET A 134 -2.60 8.24 3.35
C MET A 134 -3.25 9.07 2.24
N ASP A 135 -2.81 10.32 2.08
CA ASP A 135 -3.23 11.20 0.98
C ASP A 135 -2.01 11.76 0.25
N GLY A 136 -1.90 11.46 -1.04
CA GLY A 136 -0.82 11.96 -1.89
C GLY A 136 0.56 11.37 -1.56
N CYS A 137 0.63 10.27 -0.80
CA CYS A 137 1.90 9.63 -0.45
C CYS A 137 2.52 8.90 -1.64
N LYS A 138 3.86 8.94 -1.72
CA LYS A 138 4.65 8.27 -2.74
C LYS A 138 5.26 7.01 -2.15
N LEU A 139 4.91 5.85 -2.70
CA LEU A 139 5.43 4.52 -2.37
C LEU A 139 5.99 3.85 -3.63
N TYR A 140 6.57 4.62 -4.55
CA TYR A 140 7.15 4.03 -5.76
C TYR A 140 8.40 3.23 -5.40
N ARG A 141 8.55 2.04 -5.98
CA ARG A 141 9.69 1.13 -5.75
C ARG A 141 9.92 0.76 -4.28
N THR A 142 8.94 0.92 -3.41
CA THR A 142 9.04 0.45 -2.03
C THR A 142 8.96 -1.06 -1.97
N ILE A 143 9.55 -1.65 -0.93
CA ILE A 143 9.37 -3.07 -0.63
C ILE A 143 8.58 -3.22 0.65
N MET A 144 7.36 -3.77 0.53
CA MET A 144 6.33 -3.85 1.57
C MET A 144 5.82 -5.30 1.71
N ASP A 145 6.64 -6.30 1.37
CA ASP A 145 6.26 -7.70 1.50
C ASP A 145 5.74 -8.02 2.91
N SER A 146 4.67 -8.79 2.97
CA SER A 146 3.98 -9.20 4.21
C SER A 146 3.49 -8.03 5.08
N SER A 147 3.32 -6.84 4.51
CA SER A 147 2.78 -5.69 5.25
C SER A 147 1.27 -5.72 5.36
N SER A 148 0.75 -5.16 6.44
CA SER A 148 -0.70 -5.05 6.70
C SER A 148 -1.20 -3.63 6.41
N PHE A 149 -2.13 -3.51 5.49
CA PHE A 149 -2.88 -2.29 5.13
C PHE A 149 -4.40 -2.51 5.27
N HIS A 150 -4.83 -3.50 6.06
CA HIS A 150 -6.26 -3.78 6.20
C HIS A 150 -6.98 -2.59 6.86
N HIS A 151 -8.18 -2.30 6.37
CA HIS A 151 -8.96 -1.13 6.75
C HIS A 151 -8.29 0.25 6.48
N ALA A 152 -7.18 0.30 5.74
CA ALA A 152 -6.53 1.55 5.38
C ALA A 152 -7.41 2.44 4.46
N ARG A 153 -7.14 3.74 4.49
CA ARG A 153 -7.70 4.73 3.57
C ARG A 153 -6.58 5.34 2.74
N LEU A 154 -6.51 4.94 1.48
CA LEU A 154 -5.46 5.37 0.54
C LEU A 154 -6.09 6.24 -0.55
N THR A 155 -5.54 7.43 -0.75
CA THR A 155 -6.05 8.39 -1.72
C THR A 155 -4.90 9.04 -2.46
N ASN A 156 -4.96 9.04 -3.79
CA ASN A 156 -3.94 9.67 -4.64
C ASN A 156 -2.51 9.16 -4.36
N CYS A 157 -2.36 7.92 -3.88
CA CYS A 157 -1.06 7.33 -3.56
C CYS A 157 -0.44 6.64 -4.79
N ASP A 158 0.88 6.61 -4.84
CA ASP A 158 1.63 6.00 -5.94
C ASP A 158 2.45 4.80 -5.45
N PHE A 159 2.01 3.58 -5.77
CA PHE A 159 2.66 2.29 -5.52
C PHE A 159 3.36 1.75 -6.78
N SER A 160 3.64 2.59 -7.79
CA SER A 160 4.22 2.11 -9.05
C SER A 160 5.57 1.43 -8.82
N GLU A 161 5.78 0.29 -9.49
CA GLU A 161 7.00 -0.52 -9.40
C GLU A 161 7.34 -0.99 -7.97
N SER A 162 6.37 -0.99 -7.03
CA SER A 162 6.60 -1.50 -5.66
C SER A 162 6.40 -3.01 -5.57
N GLU A 163 6.95 -3.59 -4.50
CA GLU A 163 6.80 -4.98 -4.12
C GLU A 163 5.92 -5.06 -2.86
N PHE A 164 4.83 -5.80 -2.91
CA PHE A 164 3.93 -6.01 -1.77
C PHE A 164 3.40 -7.45 -1.73
N HIS A 165 4.30 -8.42 -1.95
CA HIS A 165 3.93 -9.83 -1.95
C HIS A 165 3.33 -10.22 -0.59
N ARG A 166 2.21 -10.96 -0.60
CA ARG A 166 1.47 -11.38 0.61
C ARG A 166 0.97 -10.21 1.48
N ALA A 167 0.94 -8.99 0.97
CA ALA A 167 0.39 -7.86 1.73
C ALA A 167 -1.14 -7.96 1.89
N GLU A 168 -1.64 -7.43 2.99
CA GLU A 168 -3.06 -7.51 3.35
C GLU A 168 -3.75 -6.16 3.17
N PHE A 169 -4.71 -6.05 2.25
CA PHE A 169 -5.48 -4.83 1.98
C PHE A 169 -6.98 -5.00 2.25
N TYR A 170 -7.39 -6.09 2.91
CA TYR A 170 -8.81 -6.40 3.07
C TYR A 170 -9.56 -5.30 3.82
N GLY A 171 -10.78 -5.00 3.37
CA GLY A 171 -11.60 -3.92 3.92
C GLY A 171 -11.02 -2.50 3.75
N ALA A 172 -9.93 -2.31 3.01
CA ALA A 172 -9.37 -0.99 2.73
C ALA A 172 -10.24 -0.21 1.71
N HIS A 173 -10.11 1.12 1.74
CA HIS A 173 -10.68 2.02 0.76
C HIS A 173 -9.55 2.69 -0.04
N ILE A 174 -9.47 2.38 -1.33
CA ILE A 174 -8.37 2.79 -2.19
C ILE A 174 -8.93 3.58 -3.37
N ARG A 175 -8.54 4.84 -3.49
CA ARG A 175 -9.09 5.75 -4.51
C ARG A 175 -7.98 6.46 -5.27
N ALA A 176 -8.09 6.47 -6.59
CA ALA A 176 -7.17 7.17 -7.48
C ALA A 176 -5.69 6.83 -7.21
N CYS A 177 -5.42 5.58 -6.81
CA CYS A 177 -4.07 5.10 -6.54
C CYS A 177 -3.50 4.40 -7.78
N ARG A 178 -2.17 4.45 -7.92
CA ARG A 178 -1.45 3.79 -9.02
C ARG A 178 -0.64 2.63 -8.46
N PHE A 179 -0.73 1.47 -9.10
CA PHE A 179 0.00 0.23 -8.83
C PHE A 179 0.69 -0.27 -10.11
N ARG A 180 1.02 0.66 -11.02
CA ARG A 180 1.51 0.32 -12.34
C ARG A 180 2.83 -0.44 -12.24
N SER A 181 2.93 -1.58 -12.93
CA SER A 181 4.13 -2.42 -12.92
C SER A 181 4.57 -2.86 -11.51
N ALA A 182 3.69 -2.83 -10.52
CA ALA A 182 3.98 -3.33 -9.19
C ALA A 182 3.84 -4.86 -9.13
N THR A 183 4.49 -5.50 -8.17
CA THR A 183 4.39 -6.94 -7.93
C THR A 183 3.78 -7.20 -6.55
N GLY A 184 2.66 -7.92 -6.56
CA GLY A 184 1.81 -8.15 -5.41
C GLY A 184 1.33 -9.59 -5.33
N MET A 185 2.16 -10.55 -5.70
CA MET A 185 1.76 -11.96 -5.70
C MET A 185 1.24 -12.39 -4.33
N HIS A 186 0.16 -13.15 -4.31
CA HIS A 186 -0.53 -13.60 -3.10
C HIS A 186 -1.09 -12.48 -2.20
N ALA A 187 -1.19 -11.23 -2.68
CA ALA A 187 -1.80 -10.15 -1.91
C ALA A 187 -3.30 -10.40 -1.68
N ASN A 188 -3.82 -9.86 -0.57
CA ASN A 188 -5.21 -10.03 -0.19
C ASN A 188 -5.98 -8.70 -0.24
N PHE A 189 -6.71 -8.49 -1.33
CA PHE A 189 -7.63 -7.38 -1.58
C PHE A 189 -9.11 -7.77 -1.38
N SER A 190 -9.39 -8.84 -0.63
CA SER A 190 -10.77 -9.26 -0.39
C SER A 190 -11.54 -8.15 0.32
N THR A 191 -12.78 -7.88 -0.10
CA THR A 191 -13.66 -6.81 0.43
C THR A 191 -13.12 -5.38 0.30
N THR A 192 -12.00 -5.17 -0.40
CA THR A 192 -11.44 -3.84 -0.67
C THR A 192 -12.34 -3.07 -1.62
N ARG A 193 -12.50 -1.76 -1.38
CA ARG A 193 -13.21 -0.85 -2.28
C ARG A 193 -12.21 -0.02 -3.07
N PHE A 194 -12.15 -0.28 -4.37
CA PHE A 194 -11.37 0.51 -5.31
C PHE A 194 -12.26 1.50 -6.04
N LYS A 195 -11.69 2.67 -6.35
CA LYS A 195 -12.31 3.62 -7.27
C LYS A 195 -11.26 4.28 -8.13
N ALA A 196 -11.36 4.07 -9.44
CA ALA A 196 -10.46 4.65 -10.45
C ALA A 196 -8.97 4.38 -10.14
N CYS A 197 -8.64 3.12 -9.85
CA CYS A 197 -7.25 2.70 -9.62
C CYS A 197 -6.62 2.13 -10.89
N ASP A 198 -5.30 2.25 -10.98
CA ASP A 198 -4.50 1.78 -12.12
C ASP A 198 -3.57 0.65 -11.69
N PHE A 199 -3.82 -0.55 -12.18
CA PHE A 199 -3.01 -1.77 -12.01
C PHE A 199 -2.37 -2.20 -13.33
N ALA A 200 -2.24 -1.32 -14.32
CA ALA A 200 -1.70 -1.69 -15.61
C ALA A 200 -0.30 -2.30 -15.47
N LYS A 201 -0.09 -3.44 -16.13
CA LYS A 201 1.16 -4.23 -16.09
C LYS A 201 1.56 -4.75 -14.71
N ALA A 202 0.69 -4.70 -13.70
CA ALA A 202 1.00 -5.25 -12.38
C ALA A 202 1.01 -6.79 -12.43
N ASP A 203 1.87 -7.42 -11.64
CA ASP A 203 1.81 -8.86 -11.37
C ASP A 203 1.10 -9.08 -10.04
N LEU A 204 -0.11 -9.62 -10.13
CA LEU A 204 -1.02 -9.89 -9.03
C LEU A 204 -1.42 -11.37 -9.03
N SER A 205 -0.55 -12.24 -9.57
CA SER A 205 -0.75 -13.68 -9.59
C SER A 205 -1.09 -14.23 -8.20
N ASN A 206 -2.00 -15.19 -8.12
CA ASN A 206 -2.47 -15.81 -6.88
C ASN A 206 -3.09 -14.86 -5.85
N SER A 207 -3.43 -13.61 -6.24
CA SER A 207 -4.02 -12.64 -5.32
C SER A 207 -5.52 -12.87 -5.12
N LYS A 208 -6.03 -12.40 -3.98
CA LYS A 208 -7.45 -12.50 -3.62
C LYS A 208 -8.14 -11.16 -3.79
N PHE A 209 -9.19 -11.12 -4.59
CA PHE A 209 -10.09 -9.99 -4.81
C PHE A 209 -11.55 -10.35 -4.46
N SER A 210 -11.76 -11.38 -3.65
CA SER A 210 -13.10 -11.87 -3.34
C SER A 210 -13.96 -10.76 -2.74
N ARG A 211 -15.15 -10.53 -3.30
CA ARG A 211 -16.08 -9.45 -2.91
C ARG A 211 -15.49 -8.03 -2.99
N ALA A 212 -14.41 -7.81 -3.75
CA ALA A 212 -13.86 -6.48 -3.96
C ALA A 212 -14.74 -5.66 -4.93
N ASP A 213 -14.77 -4.35 -4.74
CA ASP A 213 -15.33 -3.40 -5.72
C ASP A 213 -14.19 -2.85 -6.55
N LEU A 214 -14.12 -3.23 -7.83
CA LEU A 214 -13.06 -2.88 -8.77
C LEU A 214 -13.57 -2.05 -9.94
N GLY A 215 -14.82 -1.56 -9.86
CA GLY A 215 -15.50 -0.89 -10.96
C GLY A 215 -14.68 0.25 -11.56
N ALA A 216 -14.62 0.30 -12.89
CA ALA A 216 -13.86 1.28 -13.67
C ALA A 216 -12.37 1.39 -13.30
N SER A 217 -11.76 0.31 -12.81
CA SER A 217 -10.30 0.22 -12.60
C SER A 217 -9.58 -0.34 -13.82
N GLN A 218 -8.30 -0.03 -13.96
CA GLN A 218 -7.47 -0.44 -15.10
C GLN A 218 -6.56 -1.60 -14.74
N PHE A 219 -6.52 -2.62 -15.59
CA PHE A 219 -5.72 -3.83 -15.50
C PHE A 219 -5.08 -4.16 -16.87
N ASP A 220 -4.94 -3.19 -17.79
CA ASP A 220 -4.30 -3.42 -19.10
C ASP A 220 -2.94 -4.11 -18.91
N ARG A 221 -2.77 -5.26 -19.56
CA ARG A 221 -1.55 -6.09 -19.48
C ARG A 221 -1.15 -6.56 -18.08
N ALA A 222 -2.06 -6.56 -17.11
CA ALA A 222 -1.79 -7.14 -15.80
C ALA A 222 -1.64 -8.67 -15.89
N VAL A 223 -0.85 -9.25 -15.00
CA VAL A 223 -0.74 -10.70 -14.79
C VAL A 223 -1.56 -11.06 -13.56
N LEU A 224 -2.62 -11.83 -13.74
CA LEU A 224 -3.62 -12.16 -12.72
C LEU A 224 -3.85 -13.67 -12.64
N THR A 225 -2.83 -14.45 -13.02
CA THR A 225 -2.94 -15.91 -13.07
C THR A 225 -3.35 -16.47 -11.71
N GLU A 226 -4.33 -17.38 -11.72
CA GLU A 226 -4.87 -18.02 -10.50
C GLU A 226 -5.51 -17.06 -9.46
N ALA A 227 -5.75 -15.80 -9.81
CA ALA A 227 -6.40 -14.84 -8.92
C ALA A 227 -7.87 -15.21 -8.62
N ASP A 228 -8.33 -14.86 -7.42
CA ASP A 228 -9.70 -15.10 -6.96
C ASP A 228 -10.56 -13.83 -7.01
N PHE A 229 -11.46 -13.73 -7.99
CA PHE A 229 -12.40 -12.63 -8.17
C PHE A 229 -13.84 -13.00 -7.77
N ARG A 230 -14.06 -14.07 -7.00
CA ARG A 230 -15.42 -14.51 -6.66
C ARG A 230 -16.21 -13.39 -5.98
N HIS A 231 -17.42 -13.15 -6.49
CA HIS A 231 -18.33 -12.09 -6.05
C HIS A 231 -17.78 -10.65 -6.16
N ALA A 232 -16.70 -10.42 -6.91
CA ALA A 232 -16.19 -9.08 -7.15
C ALA A 232 -17.07 -8.29 -8.13
N ASP A 233 -17.07 -6.96 -8.00
CA ASP A 233 -17.66 -6.06 -9.00
C ASP A 233 -16.56 -5.58 -9.96
N LEU A 234 -16.56 -6.11 -11.18
CA LEU A 234 -15.58 -5.79 -12.23
C LEU A 234 -16.21 -4.91 -13.33
N SER A 235 -17.37 -4.30 -13.05
CA SER A 235 -18.16 -3.60 -14.07
C SER A 235 -17.39 -2.41 -14.64
N GLY A 236 -17.28 -2.35 -15.96
CA GLY A 236 -16.58 -1.28 -16.69
C GLY A 236 -15.06 -1.26 -16.50
N SER A 237 -14.46 -2.26 -15.86
CA SER A 237 -13.02 -2.36 -15.68
C SER A 237 -12.32 -2.79 -16.97
N ASP A 238 -11.08 -2.34 -17.17
CA ASP A 238 -10.29 -2.66 -18.35
C ASP A 238 -9.28 -3.78 -18.05
N PHE A 239 -9.55 -5.00 -18.53
CA PHE A 239 -8.66 -6.15 -18.46
C PHE A 239 -8.01 -6.46 -19.82
N SER A 240 -7.97 -5.50 -20.74
CA SER A 240 -7.46 -5.76 -22.08
C SER A 240 -6.00 -6.22 -22.04
N ARG A 241 -5.67 -7.23 -22.85
CA ARG A 241 -4.32 -7.85 -22.92
C ARG A 241 -3.78 -8.43 -21.59
N SER A 242 -4.63 -8.60 -20.58
CA SER A 242 -4.22 -9.21 -19.30
C SER A 242 -4.14 -10.74 -19.41
N ASP A 243 -3.34 -11.34 -18.52
CA ASP A 243 -3.34 -12.78 -18.30
C ASP A 243 -4.26 -13.13 -17.13
N LEU A 244 -5.44 -13.66 -17.45
CA LEU A 244 -6.47 -14.13 -16.52
C LEU A 244 -6.55 -15.66 -16.53
N SER A 245 -5.45 -16.36 -16.84
CA SER A 245 -5.48 -17.81 -16.86
C SER A 245 -5.75 -18.39 -15.46
N ASN A 246 -6.59 -19.42 -15.42
CA ASN A 246 -7.00 -20.13 -14.19
C ASN A 246 -7.65 -19.28 -13.08
N VAL A 247 -8.16 -18.08 -13.39
CA VAL A 247 -8.86 -17.25 -12.39
C VAL A 247 -10.21 -17.86 -11.95
N HIS A 248 -10.66 -17.49 -10.75
CA HIS A 248 -11.99 -17.84 -10.24
C HIS A 248 -12.93 -16.63 -10.32
N LEU A 249 -14.04 -16.76 -11.06
CA LEU A 249 -14.97 -15.64 -11.34
C LEU A 249 -16.42 -15.93 -10.90
N GLY A 250 -16.63 -16.90 -10.00
CA GLY A 250 -17.95 -17.27 -9.50
C GLY A 250 -18.70 -16.08 -8.90
N GLY A 251 -19.84 -15.74 -9.50
CA GLY A 251 -20.67 -14.62 -9.06
C GLY A 251 -20.08 -13.23 -9.25
N ALA A 252 -18.95 -13.09 -9.96
CA ALA A 252 -18.39 -11.78 -10.30
C ALA A 252 -19.27 -11.03 -11.31
N LYS A 253 -19.38 -9.71 -11.19
CA LYS A 253 -20.09 -8.87 -12.16
C LYS A 253 -19.13 -8.41 -13.24
N LEU A 254 -19.45 -8.67 -14.50
CA LEU A 254 -18.60 -8.38 -15.66
C LEU A 254 -19.26 -7.41 -16.65
N PHE A 255 -20.29 -6.67 -16.22
CA PHE A 255 -21.03 -5.78 -17.10
C PHE A 255 -20.10 -4.74 -17.74
N THR A 256 -19.98 -4.75 -19.07
CA THR A 256 -19.11 -3.88 -19.87
C THR A 256 -17.61 -3.98 -19.58
N ALA A 257 -17.17 -4.97 -18.80
CA ALA A 257 -15.75 -5.23 -18.57
C ALA A 257 -15.04 -5.52 -19.91
N ASP A 258 -13.85 -4.95 -20.09
CA ASP A 258 -13.08 -5.10 -21.33
C ASP A 258 -12.12 -6.29 -21.22
N LEU A 259 -12.40 -7.37 -21.94
CA LEU A 259 -11.60 -8.60 -21.98
C LEU A 259 -10.95 -8.80 -23.35
N ARG A 260 -10.87 -7.74 -24.18
CA ARG A 260 -10.25 -7.83 -25.52
C ARG A 260 -8.77 -8.18 -25.40
N ALA A 261 -8.33 -9.13 -26.22
CA ALA A 261 -6.97 -9.69 -26.16
C ALA A 261 -6.55 -10.31 -24.81
N ALA A 262 -7.47 -10.49 -23.86
CA ALA A 262 -7.16 -11.14 -22.59
C ALA A 262 -7.05 -12.66 -22.76
N ASN A 263 -6.23 -13.30 -21.93
CA ASN A 263 -6.13 -14.76 -21.84
C ASN A 263 -6.96 -15.29 -20.68
N LEU A 264 -8.13 -15.89 -20.94
CA LEU A 264 -8.98 -16.51 -19.91
C LEU A 264 -8.79 -18.02 -19.82
N THR A 265 -7.76 -18.60 -20.45
CA THR A 265 -7.59 -20.07 -20.49
C THR A 265 -7.68 -20.67 -19.10
N GLY A 266 -8.57 -21.64 -18.91
CA GLY A 266 -8.72 -22.32 -17.63
C GLY A 266 -9.51 -21.55 -16.56
N ALA A 267 -9.96 -20.32 -16.84
CA ALA A 267 -10.83 -19.56 -15.95
C ALA A 267 -12.08 -20.37 -15.58
N ARG A 268 -12.46 -20.32 -14.30
CA ARG A 268 -13.50 -21.17 -13.71
C ARG A 268 -14.68 -20.37 -13.20
N GLU A 269 -15.80 -21.07 -13.06
CA GLU A 269 -17.04 -20.55 -12.47
C GLU A 269 -17.68 -19.40 -13.28
N LEU A 270 -17.32 -19.28 -14.56
CA LEU A 270 -17.90 -18.33 -15.49
C LEU A 270 -19.19 -18.88 -16.08
N THR A 271 -20.26 -18.07 -16.05
CA THR A 271 -21.52 -18.36 -16.71
C THR A 271 -21.60 -17.72 -18.10
N SER A 272 -22.46 -18.27 -18.96
CA SER A 272 -22.76 -17.71 -20.29
C SER A 272 -23.26 -16.27 -20.22
N SER A 273 -24.03 -15.92 -19.17
CA SER A 273 -24.56 -14.57 -18.96
C SER A 273 -23.44 -13.57 -18.63
N GLN A 274 -22.51 -13.94 -17.75
CA GLN A 274 -21.36 -13.10 -17.39
C GLN A 274 -20.50 -12.78 -18.62
N LEU A 275 -20.14 -13.79 -19.42
CA LEU A 275 -19.35 -13.58 -20.64
C LEU A 275 -20.10 -12.77 -21.70
N ALA A 276 -21.42 -12.96 -21.84
CA ALA A 276 -22.24 -12.20 -22.78
C ALA A 276 -22.35 -10.71 -22.45
N GLN A 277 -22.04 -10.30 -21.21
CA GLN A 277 -22.05 -8.90 -20.78
C GLN A 277 -20.66 -8.23 -20.87
N ALA A 278 -19.60 -9.03 -21.04
CA ALA A 278 -18.24 -8.54 -21.21
C ALA A 278 -17.90 -8.29 -22.68
N ARG A 279 -16.90 -7.45 -22.93
CA ARG A 279 -16.42 -7.14 -24.28
C ARG A 279 -15.27 -8.09 -24.63
N THR A 280 -15.47 -8.92 -25.64
CA THR A 280 -14.47 -9.85 -26.16
C THR A 280 -14.32 -9.65 -27.67
N ASP A 281 -13.19 -10.06 -28.23
CA ASP A 281 -12.94 -10.02 -29.68
C ASP A 281 -12.19 -11.28 -30.17
N GLU A 282 -11.80 -11.31 -31.44
CA GLU A 282 -11.09 -12.42 -32.09
C GLU A 282 -9.71 -12.73 -31.47
N THR A 283 -9.18 -11.78 -30.69
CA THR A 283 -7.90 -11.92 -30.00
C THR A 283 -8.04 -12.39 -28.56
N THR A 284 -9.23 -12.34 -27.98
CA THR A 284 -9.52 -12.92 -26.66
C THR A 284 -9.38 -14.45 -26.72
N ILE A 285 -8.70 -15.03 -25.73
CA ILE A 285 -8.70 -16.49 -25.51
C ILE A 285 -9.74 -16.79 -24.44
N LEU A 286 -10.75 -17.60 -24.76
CA LEU A 286 -11.87 -17.93 -23.90
C LEU A 286 -11.51 -19.05 -22.89
N PRO A 287 -12.35 -19.30 -21.87
CA PRO A 287 -12.03 -20.28 -20.81
C PRO A 287 -11.68 -21.69 -21.28
N ASN A 288 -12.31 -22.17 -22.36
CA ASN A 288 -12.00 -23.47 -22.96
C ASN A 288 -10.76 -23.48 -23.89
N GLY A 289 -10.07 -22.35 -24.07
CA GLY A 289 -8.90 -22.18 -24.95
C GLY A 289 -9.24 -21.77 -26.39
N SER A 290 -10.51 -21.72 -26.77
CA SER A 290 -10.92 -21.22 -28.10
C SER A 290 -10.75 -19.69 -28.21
N ARG A 291 -10.67 -19.19 -29.45
CA ARG A 291 -10.64 -17.74 -29.71
C ARG A 291 -12.04 -17.14 -29.65
N GLY A 292 -12.11 -15.89 -29.22
CA GLY A 292 -13.33 -15.10 -29.23
C GLY A 292 -13.72 -14.61 -30.64
N PRO A 293 -14.69 -13.67 -30.73
CA PRO A 293 -15.48 -13.15 -29.62
C PRO A 293 -16.37 -14.24 -29.01
N TYR A 294 -16.75 -14.06 -27.75
CA TYR A 294 -17.70 -14.97 -27.10
C TYR A 294 -19.04 -14.96 -27.83
N ARG A 295 -19.58 -16.15 -28.09
CA ARG A 295 -20.92 -16.34 -28.66
C ARG A 295 -21.76 -17.10 -27.66
N ARG A 296 -22.99 -16.65 -27.42
CA ARG A 296 -23.92 -17.36 -26.53
C ARG A 296 -24.09 -18.79 -27.01
N SER A 297 -24.11 -19.73 -26.06
CA SER A 297 -24.24 -21.17 -26.32
C SER A 297 -23.05 -21.81 -27.06
N SER A 298 -21.88 -21.15 -27.12
CA SER A 298 -20.67 -21.75 -27.70
C SER A 298 -20.02 -22.82 -26.80
N GLY A 299 -20.45 -22.94 -25.54
CA GLY A 299 -19.80 -23.82 -24.55
C GLY A 299 -18.37 -23.40 -24.22
N ALA A 300 -18.06 -22.11 -24.41
CA ALA A 300 -16.73 -21.58 -24.11
C ALA A 300 -16.56 -21.20 -22.63
N GLU A 301 -17.67 -20.99 -21.95
CA GLU A 301 -17.78 -20.86 -20.51
C GLU A 301 -17.35 -22.15 -19.76
N ARG A 302 -17.05 -22.00 -18.46
CA ARG A 302 -16.79 -23.11 -17.53
C ARG A 302 -17.56 -22.86 -16.24
N PRO A 303 -18.88 -23.13 -16.20
CA PRO A 303 -19.71 -22.83 -15.04
C PRO A 303 -19.37 -23.73 -13.85
N VAL A 304 -19.86 -23.37 -12.66
CA VAL A 304 -19.59 -24.06 -11.38
C VAL A 304 -19.89 -25.57 -11.42
N PHE A 305 -20.86 -25.98 -12.24
CA PHE A 305 -21.37 -27.36 -12.31
C PHE A 305 -20.94 -28.13 -13.57
N ALA A 306 -19.90 -27.70 -14.28
CA ALA A 306 -19.39 -28.32 -15.51
C ALA A 306 -18.00 -28.92 -15.36
#